data_AF-A0A7X7YIG1-F1
#
_entry.id   AF-A0A7X7YIG1-F1
#
_cell.length_a   1.000
_cell.length_b   1.000
_cell.length_c   1.000
_cell.angle_alpha   90.00
_cell.angle_beta   90.00
_cell.angle_gamma   90.00
#
_symmetry.space_group_name_H-M   'P 1'
#
loop_
_entity.id
_entity.type
_entity.pdbx_description
1 polymer ?
#
loop_
_entity_poly.entity_id
_entity_poly.type
_entity_poly.pdbx_seq_one_letter_code
_entity_poly.pdbx_strand_id
1 'polypeptide(L)'
;DRRHKGLLLPRPLTHDLLASVIHQLGGRLARVVIHDLAQHTFFAKLMVQVGSRTVEIDSRPSDAIALAVGLKTPIYVDEQVFDKIQNEG
;
A
#
# COMPACT_ATOMS: atom_id res chain seq x y z
N ASP A 1 -7.67 0.00 -14.23
CA ASP A 1 -8.52 -0.33 -13.06
C ASP A 1 -9.74 0.61 -13.01
N ARG A 2 -10.93 0.09 -12.68
CA ARG A 2 -12.25 0.75 -12.81
C ARG A 2 -12.41 2.01 -11.93
N ARG A 3 -11.60 2.16 -10.88
CA ARG A 3 -11.51 3.38 -10.04
C ARG A 3 -11.05 4.61 -10.80
N HIS A 4 -10.13 4.44 -11.77
CA HIS A 4 -9.66 5.55 -12.62
C HIS A 4 -10.79 6.14 -13.50
N LYS A 5 -11.91 5.42 -13.65
CA LYS A 5 -13.06 5.88 -14.44
C LYS A 5 -14.13 6.62 -13.62
N GLY A 6 -13.93 6.81 -12.30
CA GLY A 6 -14.87 7.57 -11.46
C GLY A 6 -16.28 6.97 -11.34
N LEU A 7 -16.46 5.71 -11.75
CA LEU A 7 -17.74 5.01 -11.70
C LEU A 7 -18.01 4.57 -10.26
N LEU A 8 -19.02 5.18 -9.62
CA LEU A 8 -19.53 4.71 -8.34
C LEU A 8 -20.20 3.35 -8.55
N LEU A 9 -19.59 2.32 -7.96
CA LEU A 9 -20.13 0.97 -7.98
C LEU A 9 -21.06 0.76 -6.79
N PRO A 10 -22.16 -0.01 -6.93
CA PRO A 10 -23.14 -0.24 -5.87
C PRO A 10 -22.59 -1.04 -4.67
N ARG A 11 -21.43 -1.69 -4.83
CA ARG A 11 -20.75 -2.48 -3.80
C ARG A 11 -19.25 -2.15 -3.80
N PRO A 12 -18.57 -2.21 -2.63
CA PRO A 12 -17.14 -1.91 -2.55
C PRO A 12 -16.32 -2.96 -3.29
N LEU A 13 -15.25 -2.53 -3.97
CA LEU A 13 -14.22 -3.42 -4.50
C LEU A 13 -13.28 -3.86 -3.38
N THR A 14 -12.40 -4.84 -3.64
CA THR A 14 -11.52 -5.45 -2.63
C THR A 14 -10.70 -4.42 -1.84
N HIS A 15 -10.05 -3.45 -2.51
CA HIS A 15 -9.27 -2.44 -1.78
C HIS A 15 -10.17 -1.42 -1.06
N ASP A 16 -11.44 -1.23 -1.46
CA ASP A 16 -12.40 -0.35 -0.75
C ASP A 16 -12.87 -1.05 0.53
N LEU A 17 -13.12 -2.36 0.43
CA LEU A 17 -13.41 -3.20 1.58
C LEU A 17 -12.25 -3.16 2.57
N LEU A 18 -11.01 -3.36 2.11
CA LEU A 18 -9.83 -3.33 2.99
C LEU A 18 -9.65 -1.95 3.66
N ALA A 19 -9.81 -0.86 2.91
CA ALA A 19 -9.80 0.48 3.47
C ALA A 19 -10.87 0.66 4.57
N SER A 20 -12.10 0.17 4.31
CA SER A 20 -13.19 0.21 5.29
C SER A 20 -12.87 -0.61 6.54
N VAL A 21 -12.30 -1.80 6.38
CA VAL A 21 -11.87 -2.66 7.50
C VAL A 21 -10.82 -1.95 8.35
N ILE A 22 -9.78 -1.39 7.73
CA ILE A 22 -8.74 -0.63 8.44
C ILE A 22 -9.38 0.51 9.25
N HIS A 23 -10.25 1.31 8.61
CA HIS A 23 -10.92 2.44 9.26
C HIS A 23 -11.83 2.01 10.41
N GLN A 24 -12.67 0.99 10.21
CA GLN A 24 -13.62 0.53 11.22
C GLN A 24 -12.94 -0.11 12.44
N LEU A 25 -11.74 -0.66 12.26
CA LEU A 25 -10.91 -1.15 13.36
C LEU A 25 -10.06 -0.03 14.02
N GLY A 26 -10.36 1.24 13.73
CA GLY A 26 -9.68 2.40 14.31
C GLY A 26 -8.30 2.70 13.69
N GLY A 27 -8.00 2.10 12.54
CA GLY A 27 -6.76 2.30 11.80
C GLY A 27 -6.87 3.38 10.73
N ARG A 28 -5.74 4.00 10.42
CA ARG A 28 -5.58 4.87 9.25
C ARG A 28 -4.31 4.47 8.51
N LEU A 29 -4.41 4.22 7.20
CA LEU A 29 -3.22 4.06 6.38
C LEU A 29 -2.47 5.40 6.33
N ALA A 30 -1.28 5.45 6.91
CA ALA A 30 -0.47 6.66 7.00
C ALA A 30 0.43 6.81 5.77
N ARG A 31 1.05 5.71 5.34
CA ARG A 31 1.90 5.63 4.14
C ARG A 31 2.04 4.18 3.66
N VAL A 32 2.48 4.03 2.43
CA VAL A 32 3.01 2.77 1.88
C VAL A 32 4.52 2.91 1.70
N VAL A 33 5.27 1.83 1.97
CA VAL A 33 6.71 1.80 1.76
C VAL A 33 7.08 0.56 0.96
N ILE A 34 7.66 0.75 -0.23
CA ILE A 34 8.36 -0.32 -0.96
C ILE A 34 9.76 -0.39 -0.36
N HIS A 35 10.04 -1.43 0.40
CA HIS A 35 11.21 -1.46 1.29
C HIS A 35 12.28 -2.46 0.84
N ASP A 36 11.94 -3.40 -0.04
CA ASP A 36 12.89 -4.43 -0.44
C ASP A 36 12.68 -4.94 -1.88
N LEU A 37 13.76 -5.48 -2.44
CA LEU A 37 13.83 -6.27 -3.66
C LEU A 37 14.67 -7.50 -3.35
N ALA A 38 14.10 -8.69 -3.57
CA ALA A 38 14.84 -9.95 -3.44
C ALA A 38 14.37 -10.93 -4.51
N GLN A 39 15.33 -11.55 -5.21
CA GLN A 39 15.02 -12.51 -6.28
C GLN A 39 14.02 -11.93 -7.29
N HIS A 40 14.26 -10.69 -7.73
CA HIS A 40 13.38 -9.93 -8.63
C HIS A 40 11.94 -9.71 -8.12
N THR A 41 11.69 -9.93 -6.83
CA THR A 41 10.39 -9.71 -6.19
C THR A 41 10.47 -8.48 -5.30
N PHE A 42 9.62 -7.49 -5.57
CA PHE A 42 9.49 -6.30 -4.73
C PHE A 42 8.56 -6.55 -3.53
N PHE A 43 8.91 -5.99 -2.39
CA PHE A 43 8.14 -6.08 -1.14
C PHE A 43 7.69 -4.70 -0.67
N ALA A 44 6.47 -4.63 -0.14
CA ALA A 44 5.90 -3.40 0.38
C ALA A 44 5.30 -3.60 1.77
N LYS A 45 5.18 -2.51 2.52
CA LYS A 45 4.49 -2.45 3.80
C LYS A 45 3.41 -1.39 3.77
N LEU A 46 2.26 -1.75 4.33
CA LEU A 46 1.24 -0.79 4.73
C LEU A 46 1.58 -0.29 6.14
N MET A 47 1.82 1.01 6.29
CA MET A 47 2.07 1.62 7.60
C MET A 47 0.74 2.14 8.14
N VAL A 48 0.07 1.36 8.98
CA VAL A 48 -1.26 1.67 9.52
C VAL A 48 -1.13 2.25 10.92
N GLN A 49 -1.57 3.48 11.12
CA GLN A 49 -1.63 4.10 12.44
C GLN A 49 -2.91 3.65 13.17
N VAL A 50 -2.78 3.13 14.39
CA VAL A 50 -3.90 2.75 15.27
C VAL A 50 -3.64 3.38 16.65
N GLY A 51 -4.33 4.47 16.99
CA GLY A 51 -4.01 5.24 18.19
C GLY A 51 -2.58 5.81 18.13
N SER A 52 -1.75 5.52 19.12
CA SER A 52 -0.34 5.94 19.17
C SER A 52 0.64 4.97 18.51
N ARG A 53 0.20 3.75 18.14
CA ARG A 53 1.07 2.74 17.52
C ARG A 53 0.97 2.74 16.00
N THR A 54 2.08 2.44 15.35
CA THR A 54 2.11 2.06 13.93
C THR A 54 2.16 0.55 13.82
N VAL A 55 1.26 -0.03 13.03
CA VAL A 55 1.24 -1.44 12.66
C VAL A 55 1.76 -1.55 11.23
N GLU A 56 2.77 -2.39 11.04
CA GLU A 56 3.30 -2.72 9.73
C GLU A 56 2.64 -3.99 9.21
N ILE A 57 2.07 -3.93 8.01
CA ILE A 57 1.45 -5.10 7.36
C ILE A 57 2.19 -5.36 6.06
N ASP A 58 2.73 -6.57 5.94
CA ASP A 58 3.38 -7.03 4.71
C ASP A 58 2.39 -7.06 3.55
N SER A 59 2.85 -6.64 2.37
CA SER A 59 2.01 -6.49 1.20
C SER A 59 2.83 -6.56 -0.08
N ARG A 60 2.20 -7.07 -1.14
CA ARG A 60 2.76 -6.88 -2.48
C ARG A 60 2.64 -5.42 -2.88
N PRO A 61 3.61 -4.85 -3.60
CA PRO A 61 3.55 -3.47 -4.07
C PRO A 61 2.27 -3.14 -4.85
N SER A 62 1.75 -4.05 -5.66
CA SER A 62 0.53 -3.82 -6.45
C SER A 62 -0.69 -3.52 -5.57
N ASP A 63 -0.86 -4.28 -4.48
CA ASP A 63 -2.00 -4.14 -3.58
C ASP A 63 -1.85 -2.87 -2.73
N ALA A 64 -0.62 -2.61 -2.26
CA ALA A 64 -0.30 -1.42 -1.48
C ALA A 64 -0.50 -0.12 -2.29
N ILE A 65 -0.01 -0.09 -3.53
CA ILE A 65 -0.20 1.04 -4.45
C ILE A 65 -1.68 1.26 -4.74
N ALA A 66 -2.44 0.20 -5.05
CA ALA A 66 -3.87 0.33 -5.34
C ALA A 66 -4.67 0.90 -4.16
N LEU A 67 -4.33 0.48 -2.93
CA LEU A 67 -4.93 1.01 -1.72
C LEU A 67 -4.52 2.47 -1.48
N ALA A 68 -3.23 2.79 -1.61
CA ALA A 68 -2.71 4.15 -1.43
C ALA A 68 -3.30 5.14 -2.43
N VAL A 69 -3.42 4.77 -3.71
CA VAL A 69 -4.07 5.60 -4.74
C VAL A 69 -5.54 5.83 -4.39
N GLY A 70 -6.27 4.79 -3.99
CA GLY A 70 -7.67 4.91 -3.58
C GLY A 70 -7.87 5.82 -2.36
N LEU A 71 -6.92 5.85 -1.44
CA LEU A 71 -6.94 6.64 -0.21
C LEU A 71 -6.18 7.97 -0.29
N LYS A 72 -5.58 8.30 -1.44
CA LYS A 72 -4.68 9.45 -1.62
C LYS A 72 -3.58 9.51 -0.54
N THR A 73 -3.01 8.36 -0.22
CA THR A 73 -1.99 8.19 0.81
C THR A 73 -0.60 8.21 0.18
N PRO A 74 0.42 8.82 0.81
CA PRO A 74 1.76 8.88 0.25
C PRO A 74 2.40 7.49 0.12
N ILE A 75 3.19 7.33 -0.94
CA ILE A 75 3.95 6.13 -1.27
C ILE A 75 5.43 6.51 -1.23
N TYR A 76 6.22 5.72 -0.52
CA TYR A 76 7.67 5.87 -0.43
C TYR A 76 8.36 4.60 -0.95
N VAL A 77 9.61 4.77 -1.37
CA VAL A 77 10.50 3.69 -1.75
C VAL A 77 11.80 3.90 -1.00
N ASP A 78 12.29 2.86 -0.33
CA ASP A 78 13.58 2.93 0.35
C ASP A 78 14.71 3.01 -0.69
N GLU A 79 15.73 3.83 -0.41
CA GLU A 79 16.85 4.08 -1.33
C GLU A 79 17.58 2.79 -1.72
N GLN A 80 17.76 1.87 -0.78
CA GLN A 80 18.38 0.56 -1.00
C GLN A 80 17.70 -0.27 -2.10
N VAL A 81 16.41 -0.03 -2.37
CA VAL A 81 15.69 -0.74 -3.45
C VAL A 81 16.27 -0.33 -4.81
N PHE A 82 16.63 0.94 -4.98
CA PHE A 82 17.27 1.41 -6.21
C PHE A 82 18.67 0.83 -6.38
N ASP A 83 19.44 0.73 -5.30
CA ASP A 83 20.77 0.11 -5.33
C ASP A 83 20.68 -1.36 -5.79
N LYS A 84 19.67 -2.10 -5.31
CA LYS A 84 19.46 -3.48 -5.72
C LYS A 84 19.07 -3.62 -7.19
N ILE A 85 18.26 -2.71 -7.73
CA ILE A 85 17.93 -2.69 -9.16
C ILE A 85 19.19 -2.51 -10.01
N GLN A 86 20.12 -1.63 -9.59
CA GLN A 86 21.36 -1.38 -10.33
C GLN A 86 22.33 -2.58 -10.30
N ASN A 87 22.30 -3.38 -9.23
CA ASN A 87 23.19 -4.53 -9.06
C ASN A 87 22.63 -5.84 -9.63
N GLU A 88 21.32 -5.93 -9.87
CA GLU A 88 20.65 -7.07 -10.52
C GLU A 88 20.52 -6.92 -12.05
N GLY A 89 20.93 -5.78 -12.62
CA GLY A 89 20.92 -5.49 -14.06
C GLY A 89 22.28 -5.68 -14.73
#